data_AF-A0A239P8B2-F1
#
_entry.id   AF-A0A239P8B2-F1
#
_cell.length_a   1.000
_cell.length_b   1.000
_cell.length_c   1.000
_cell.angle_alpha   90.00
_cell.angle_beta   90.00
_cell.angle_gamma   90.00
#
_symmetry.space_group_name_H-M   'P 1'
#
loop_
_entity.id
_entity.type
_entity.pdbx_description
1 polymer ?
#
loop_
_entity_poly.entity_id
_entity_poly.type
_entity_poly.pdbx_seq_one_letter_code
_entity_poly.pdbx_strand_id
1 'polypeptide(L)' 'MFASLRYAGWQDRAGHYLRGLMLDGRRKSIQPMAARLRGPHEQALNHFVTNSPWDVTPVRRRIAERMNEALDDAA' A
#
# COMPACT_ATOMS: atom_id res chain seq x y z
N MET A 1 -10.99 -6.54 14.33
CA MET A 1 -11.24 -5.71 13.14
C MET A 1 -10.04 -5.52 12.20
N PHE A 2 -8.83 -5.96 12.55
CA PHE A 2 -7.66 -5.94 11.62
C PHE A 2 -6.85 -7.25 11.65
N ALA A 3 -7.47 -8.37 12.03
CA ALA A 3 -6.78 -9.65 12.06
C ALA A 3 -6.20 -10.02 10.67
N SER A 4 -6.85 -9.58 9.59
CA SER A 4 -6.39 -9.69 8.20
C SER A 4 -5.25 -8.72 7.81
N LEU A 5 -5.04 -7.62 8.55
CA LEU A 5 -3.87 -6.76 8.36
C LEU A 5 -2.58 -7.39 8.90
N ARG A 6 -2.68 -8.37 9.80
CA ARG A 6 -1.51 -9.00 10.44
C ARG A 6 -1.00 -10.24 9.70
N TYR A 7 -1.54 -10.56 8.52
CA TYR A 7 -1.00 -11.67 7.75
C TYR A 7 0.43 -11.33 7.33
N ALA A 8 1.39 -12.07 7.87
CA ALA A 8 2.81 -11.76 7.75
C ALA A 8 3.19 -11.48 6.28
N GLY A 9 3.82 -10.32 6.05
CA GLY A 9 4.28 -9.88 4.73
C GLY A 9 3.29 -9.04 3.90
N TRP A 10 1.99 -8.97 4.21
CA TRP A 10 1.05 -8.12 3.44
C TRP A 10 1.23 -6.62 3.72
N GLN A 11 1.54 -6.25 4.97
CA GLN A 11 1.87 -4.86 5.31
C GLN A 11 3.15 -4.38 4.64
N ASP A 12 4.15 -5.26 4.57
CA ASP A 12 5.41 -4.97 3.87
C ASP A 12 5.17 -4.76 2.37
N ARG A 13 4.39 -5.64 1.72
CA ARG A 13 4.00 -5.48 0.31
C ARG A 13 3.20 -4.20 0.06
N ALA A 14 2.28 -3.86 0.95
CA ALA A 14 1.52 -2.61 0.84
C ALA A 14 2.44 -1.38 0.95
N GLY A 15 3.39 -1.39 1.89
CA GLY A 15 4.38 -0.34 2.03
C GLY A 15 5.25 -0.18 0.79
N HIS A 16 5.69 -1.29 0.20
CA HIS A 16 6.42 -1.29 -1.06
C HIS A 16 5.59 -0.76 -2.24
N TYR A 17 4.33 -1.18 -2.36
CA TYR A 17 3.43 -0.70 -3.40
C TYR A 17 3.17 0.81 -3.29
N LEU A 18 2.89 1.32 -2.08
CA LEU A 18 2.68 2.74 -1.83
C LEU A 18 3.95 3.55 -2.13
N ARG A 19 5.12 3.07 -1.70
CA ARG A 19 6.41 3.70 -2.04
C ARG A 19 6.60 3.73 -3.56
N GLY A 20 6.28 2.64 -4.25
CA GLY A 20 6.32 2.56 -5.71
C GLY A 20 5.40 3.55 -6.43
N LEU A 21 4.24 3.90 -5.84
CA LEU A 21 3.33 4.91 -6.37
C LEU A 21 3.80 6.35 -6.16
N MET A 22 4.56 6.59 -5.09
CA MET A 22 5.08 7.92 -4.72
C MET A 22 6.42 8.26 -5.39
N LEU A 23 7.14 7.27 -5.90
CA LEU A 23 8.37 7.46 -6.66
C LEU A 23 8.09 7.85 -8.12
N ASP A 24 9.06 8.51 -8.77
CA ASP A 24 8.94 8.95 -10.16
C ASP A 24 8.74 7.79 -11.15
N GLY A 25 7.73 7.91 -12.00
CA GLY A 25 7.46 6.96 -13.08
C GLY A 25 5.98 6.77 -13.43
N ARG A 26 5.71 5.96 -14.46
CA ARG A 26 4.34 5.61 -14.85
C ARG A 26 3.71 4.69 -13.80
N ARG A 27 2.65 5.17 -13.15
CA ARG A 27 1.88 4.46 -12.10
C ARG A 27 1.16 3.19 -12.58
N LYS A 28 1.08 2.96 -13.90
CA LYS A 28 0.19 1.94 -14.50
C LYS A 28 0.83 0.55 -14.63
N SER A 29 2.14 0.39 -14.43
CA SER A 29 2.81 -0.92 -14.59
C SER A 29 3.63 -1.30 -13.34
N ILE A 30 3.39 -2.52 -12.85
CA ILE A 30 4.01 -3.06 -11.63
C ILE A 30 5.47 -3.48 -11.87
N GLN A 31 5.82 -3.96 -13.06
CA GLN A 31 7.19 -4.33 -13.44
C GLN A 31 8.22 -3.19 -13.24
N PRO A 32 8.05 -2.00 -13.83
CA PRO A 32 8.99 -0.90 -13.62
C PRO A 32 8.91 -0.36 -12.19
N MET A 33 7.76 -0.46 -11.51
CA MET A 33 7.64 -0.09 -10.10
C MET A 33 8.49 -1.00 -9.21
N ALA A 34 8.40 -2.32 -9.40
CA ALA A 34 9.18 -3.32 -8.68
C ALA A 34 10.69 -3.14 -8.91
N ALA A 35 11.10 -2.84 -10.16
CA ALA A 35 12.50 -2.63 -10.51
C ALA A 35 13.18 -1.46 -9.75
N ARG A 36 12.39 -0.52 -9.21
CA ARG A 36 12.90 0.64 -8.44
C ARG A 36 12.97 0.38 -6.94
N LEU A 37 12.23 -0.61 -6.45
CA LEU A 37 12.14 -0.92 -5.03
C LEU A 37 13.24 -1.92 -4.66
N ARG A 38 14.04 -1.62 -3.63
CA ARG A 38 14.92 -2.61 -2.99
C ARG A 38 14.05 -3.51 -2.10
N GLY A 39 13.30 -4.42 -2.71
CA GLY A 39 12.24 -5.17 -2.02
C GLY A 39 11.57 -6.26 -2.88
N PRO A 40 10.29 -6.59 -2.64
CA PRO A 40 9.63 -7.76 -3.20
C PRO A 40 9.58 -7.74 -4.74
N HIS A 41 9.74 -8.93 -5.33
CA HIS A 41 9.64 -9.13 -6.78
C HIS A 41 8.25 -8.76 -7.32
N GLU A 42 8.19 -8.41 -8.61
CA GLU A 42 6.98 -7.99 -9.35
C GLU A 42 5.73 -8.85 -9.05
N GLN A 43 5.88 -10.17 -8.96
CA GLN A 43 4.78 -11.10 -8.70
C GLN A 43 4.11 -10.87 -7.35
N ALA A 44 4.90 -10.52 -6.32
CA ALA A 44 4.37 -10.27 -4.98
C ALA A 44 3.55 -8.97 -4.94
N LEU A 45 3.94 -7.94 -5.70
CA LEU A 45 3.16 -6.70 -5.83
C LEU A 45 1.90 -6.91 -6.65
N ASN A 46 1.96 -7.68 -7.75
CA ASN A 46 0.78 -8.07 -8.51
C ASN A 46 -0.22 -8.84 -7.65
N HIS A 47 0.25 -9.86 -6.93
CA HIS A 47 -0.61 -10.63 -6.04
C HIS A 47 -1.19 -9.77 -4.91
N PHE A 48 -0.43 -8.78 -4.42
CA PHE A 48 -0.93 -7.83 -3.44
C PHE A 48 -2.14 -7.04 -3.95
N VAL A 49 -2.05 -6.44 -5.14
CA VAL A 49 -3.13 -5.61 -5.70
C VAL A 49 -4.35 -6.43 -6.05
N THR A 50 -4.17 -7.63 -6.61
CA THR A 50 -5.29 -8.46 -7.10
C THR A 50 -5.95 -9.27 -5.99
N ASN A 51 -5.21 -9.73 -4.98
CA ASN A 51 -5.69 -10.66 -3.95
C ASN A 51 -5.55 -10.11 -2.53
N SER A 52 -5.60 -8.78 -2.37
CA SER A 52 -5.55 -8.16 -1.05
C SER A 52 -6.66 -8.74 -0.14
N PRO A 53 -6.32 -9.31 1.04
CA PRO A 53 -7.30 -9.84 1.97
C PRO A 53 -7.98 -8.74 2.79
N TRP A 54 -7.75 -7.47 2.45
CA TRP A 54 -8.22 -6.32 3.21
C TRP A 54 -9.54 -5.81 2.66
N ASP A 55 -10.54 -5.76 3.52
CA ASP A 55 -11.77 -5.03 3.23
C ASP A 55 -11.44 -3.55 3.02
N VAL A 56 -11.93 -2.99 1.91
CA VAL A 56 -11.69 -1.59 1.51
C VAL A 56 -12.27 -0.59 2.51
N THR A 57 -13.39 -0.92 3.16
CA THR A 57 -14.15 -0.02 4.03
C THR A 57 -13.37 0.36 5.30
N PRO A 58 -12.87 -0.58 6.13
CA PRO A 58 -12.08 -0.23 7.30
C PRO A 58 -10.73 0.41 6.92
N VAL A 59 -10.15 0.06 5.78
CA VAL A 59 -8.90 0.70 5.30
C VAL A 59 -9.15 2.17 4.95
N ARG A 60 -10.19 2.48 4.17
CA ARG A 60 -10.53 3.86 3.79
C ARG A 60 -10.86 4.73 5.00
N ARG A 61 -11.64 4.20 5.95
CA ARG A 61 -11.98 4.92 7.17
C ARG A 61 -10.75 5.29 7.97
N ARG A 62 -9.81 4.36 8.16
CA ARG A 62 -8.56 4.62 8.89
C ARG A 62 -7.67 5.67 8.21
N ILE A 63 -7.64 5.66 6.86
CA ILE A 63 -6.92 6.67 6.09
C ILE A 63 -7.57 8.05 6.27
N ALA A 64 -8.90 8.15 6.18
CA ALA A 64 -9.62 9.41 6.38
C ALA A 64 -9.39 9.99 7.78
N GLU A 65 -9.45 9.16 8.83
CA GLU A 65 -9.12 9.55 10.20
C GLU A 65 -7.70 10.13 10.30
N ARG A 66 -6.69 9.44 9.73
CA ARG A 66 -5.30 9.93 9.70
C ARG A 66 -5.12 11.22 8.91
N MET A 67 -5.85 11.37 7.82
CA MET A 67 -5.76 12.58 7.00
C MET A 67 -6.34 13.78 7.75
N ASN A 68 -7.45 13.60 8.46
CA ASN A 68 -8.02 14.66 9.30
C ASN A 68 -7.04 15.05 10.42
N GLU A 69 -6.49 14.07 11.15
CA GLU A 69 -5.45 14.31 12.17
C GLU A 69 -4.28 15.14 11.61
N ALA A 70 -3.74 14.75 10.45
CA ALA A 70 -2.61 15.44 9.85
C ALA A 70 -2.93 16.84 9.31
N LEU A 71 -4.20 17.10 8.95
CA LEU A 71 -4.65 18.43 8.52
C LEU A 71 -4.88 19.36 9.72
N ASP A 72 -5.40 18.82 10.82
CA ASP A 72 -5.62 19.56 12.06
C ASP A 72 -4.27 19.94 12.71
N ASP A 73 -3.27 19.04 12.70
CA ASP A 73 -1.92 19.31 13.21
C ASP A 73 -1.14 20.36 12.39
N ALA A 74 -1.56 20.60 11.14
CA ALA A 74 -0.92 21.54 10.21
C ALA A 74 -1.52 22.96 10.27
N ALA A 75 -2.59 23.16 11.05
CA ALA A 75 -3.31 24.42 11.22
C ALA A 75 -2.90 25.17 12.49
#